data_AF-A0A8H2K5V0-F1
#
_entry.id   AF-A0A8H2K5V0-F1
#
_cell.length_a   1.000
_cell.length_b   1.000
_cell.length_c   1.000
_cell.angle_alpha   90.00
_cell.angle_beta   90.00
_cell.angle_gamma   90.00
#
_symmetry.space_group_name_H-M   'P 1'
#
loop_
_entity.id
_entity.type
_entity.pdbx_description
1 polymer ?
#
loop_
_entity_poly.entity_id
_entity_poly.type
_entity_poly.pdbx_seq_one_letter_code
_entity_poly.pdbx_strand_id
1 'polypeptide(L)'
;MSFKAFERPSLQLGILAILGVVVVSTSHAEDPAAAKPASAQACVGLASNADRLACYDALFVVPEAEKPLVVAQRKAVEDPKIDPNVSLLDRRWELSPESKLGTWNIRAHQPVYLLPAYWTSDKNETPSSPNPENTVSAEDAQDLKSIEAKFQISFKTKAAENIFGDNGDLWLGYTQSSRWQVYNEDESRPFRETNYEPEVSLMFRTNYNLLGLNGRLLGLTFNHQSNGRADPLSRSWNRIIMNVGLERENFALMLRPWYRIEENASDDNNADIDDYIGRGDLTAFYRWKDHDFSLMLRHSLKGGDDSHGAAQFDWAFPISGKLRGHFQLFDGYGESLIDYNHRATYVGLGVSLMNWY
;
A
#
# COMPACT_ATOMS: atom_id res chain seq x y z
N MET A 1 7.22 -69.36 34.10
CA MET A 1 5.85 -69.44 34.65
C MET A 1 5.60 -68.09 35.31
N SER A 2 4.69 -67.20 34.92
CA SER A 2 3.37 -67.30 34.30
C SER A 2 3.19 -66.26 33.18
N PHE A 3 2.24 -66.50 32.29
CA PHE A 3 1.97 -65.80 31.04
C PHE A 3 0.79 -64.82 31.15
N LYS A 4 0.79 -63.83 30.25
CA LYS A 4 -0.33 -62.98 29.73
C LYS A 4 -0.85 -61.87 30.66
N ALA A 5 -1.32 -60.71 30.18
CA ALA A 5 -1.88 -60.39 28.87
C ALA A 5 -1.60 -58.95 28.40
N PHE A 6 -1.62 -58.81 27.07
CA PHE A 6 -1.75 -57.59 26.29
C PHE A 6 -3.10 -56.90 26.53
N GLU A 7 -3.12 -55.57 26.64
CA GLU A 7 -4.31 -54.76 26.35
C GLU A 7 -3.97 -53.52 25.51
N ARG A 8 -4.43 -53.54 24.26
CA ARG A 8 -5.00 -52.43 23.47
C ARG A 8 -6.21 -53.08 22.78
N PRO A 9 -7.37 -52.44 22.51
CA PRO A 9 -7.49 -51.05 22.01
C PRO A 9 -8.79 -50.30 22.40
N SER A 10 -8.96 -49.05 21.99
CA SER A 10 -10.19 -48.58 21.31
C SER A 10 -10.05 -47.17 20.75
N LEU A 11 -10.18 -47.09 19.43
CA LEU A 11 -10.44 -45.91 18.61
C LEU A 11 -11.89 -45.44 18.83
N GLN A 12 -12.16 -44.12 18.81
CA GLN A 12 -13.31 -43.44 18.17
C GLN A 12 -13.56 -42.05 18.81
N LEU A 13 -13.33 -40.97 18.06
CA LEU A 13 -14.35 -40.15 17.40
C LEU A 13 -15.31 -39.41 18.36
N GLY A 14 -15.10 -38.10 18.52
CA GLY A 14 -16.08 -37.17 19.06
C GLY A 14 -16.61 -36.26 17.95
N ILE A 15 -17.69 -36.68 17.27
CA ILE A 15 -18.57 -35.85 16.46
C ILE A 15 -20.01 -36.10 16.95
N LEU A 16 -20.75 -35.01 17.10
CA LEU A 16 -22.21 -34.87 17.22
C LEU A 16 -22.92 -35.07 18.57
N ALA A 17 -23.72 -34.02 18.85
CA ALA A 17 -25.10 -34.01 19.35
C ALA A 17 -25.33 -33.66 20.83
N ILE A 18 -25.83 -32.44 21.06
CA ILE A 18 -26.97 -32.23 21.96
C ILE A 18 -27.95 -31.26 21.28
N LEU A 19 -29.01 -31.82 20.68
CA LEU A 19 -30.28 -31.14 20.43
C LEU A 19 -31.07 -31.18 21.75
N GLY A 20 -31.32 -30.02 22.35
CA GLY A 20 -32.23 -29.86 23.48
C GLY A 20 -33.31 -28.86 23.09
N VAL A 21 -34.50 -29.37 22.76
CA VAL A 21 -35.72 -28.59 22.49
C VAL A 21 -36.18 -27.94 23.79
N VAL A 22 -36.20 -26.61 23.86
CA VAL A 22 -36.94 -25.87 24.87
C VAL A 22 -38.14 -25.22 24.19
N VAL A 23 -39.33 -25.72 24.53
CA VAL A 23 -40.59 -25.04 24.26
C VAL A 23 -40.66 -23.85 25.21
N VAL A 24 -40.43 -22.64 24.70
CA VAL A 24 -40.73 -21.41 25.43
C VAL A 24 -42.08 -20.91 24.95
N SER A 25 -43.05 -20.93 25.85
CA SER A 25 -44.34 -20.26 25.72
C SER A 25 -44.16 -18.77 25.45
N THR A 26 -44.73 -18.28 24.34
CA THR A 26 -44.80 -16.86 24.03
C THR A 26 -45.80 -16.18 24.96
N SER A 27 -45.32 -15.65 26.09
CA SER A 27 -46.02 -14.60 26.81
C SER A 27 -45.81 -13.29 26.05
N HIS A 28 -46.85 -12.79 25.38
CA HIS A 28 -46.86 -11.41 24.90
C HIS A 28 -46.78 -10.47 26.11
N ALA A 29 -45.72 -9.67 26.19
CA ALA A 29 -45.74 -8.48 27.04
C ALA A 29 -46.71 -7.48 26.37
N GLU A 30 -47.75 -7.07 27.10
CA GLU A 30 -48.55 -5.91 26.70
C GLU A 30 -47.64 -4.69 26.71
N ASP A 31 -47.56 -3.98 25.58
CA ASP A 31 -46.97 -2.65 25.50
C ASP A 31 -47.78 -1.74 26.45
N PRO A 32 -47.20 -1.21 27.54
CA PRO A 32 -47.91 -0.20 28.31
C PRO A 32 -48.09 1.00 27.39
N ALA A 33 -49.34 1.39 27.14
CA ALA A 33 -49.68 2.55 26.36
C ALA A 33 -48.80 3.74 26.79
N ALA A 34 -47.98 4.26 25.87
CA ALA A 34 -47.06 5.35 26.14
C ALA A 34 -47.84 6.57 26.64
N ALA A 35 -47.79 6.80 27.96
CA ALA A 35 -48.37 7.98 28.56
C ALA A 35 -47.65 9.21 27.99
N LYS A 36 -48.39 10.10 27.31
CA LYS A 36 -47.83 11.38 26.85
C LYS A 36 -47.48 12.22 28.08
N PRO A 37 -46.20 12.56 28.32
CA PRO A 37 -45.83 13.32 29.49
C PRO A 37 -46.43 14.73 29.42
N ALA A 38 -46.92 15.22 30.56
CA ALA A 38 -47.55 16.54 30.65
C ALA A 38 -46.52 17.69 30.64
N SER A 39 -45.26 17.43 31.03
CA SER A 39 -44.17 18.41 31.07
C SER A 39 -42.79 17.76 31.17
N ALA A 40 -41.73 18.54 30.94
CA ALA A 40 -40.34 18.06 31.02
C ALA A 40 -39.95 17.64 32.44
N GLN A 41 -40.52 18.29 33.46
CA GLN A 41 -40.34 17.94 34.87
C GLN A 41 -40.92 16.56 35.21
N ALA A 42 -41.98 16.13 34.53
CA ALA A 42 -42.56 14.80 34.75
C ALA A 42 -41.59 13.67 34.32
N CYS A 43 -40.76 13.91 33.30
CA CYS A 43 -39.77 12.93 32.84
C CYS A 43 -38.61 12.75 33.82
N VAL A 44 -38.22 13.78 34.58
CA VAL A 44 -37.11 13.72 35.56
C VAL A 44 -37.38 12.68 36.65
N GLY A 45 -38.64 12.45 37.00
CA GLY A 45 -39.04 11.48 38.02
C GLY A 45 -38.88 10.01 37.63
N LEU A 46 -38.59 9.70 36.36
CA LEU A 46 -38.44 8.33 35.89
C LEU A 46 -37.06 7.78 36.24
N ALA A 47 -37.00 6.68 37.00
CA ALA A 47 -35.75 6.11 37.51
C ALA A 47 -34.90 5.46 36.41
N SER A 48 -35.53 4.84 35.41
CA SER A 48 -34.86 4.22 34.26
C SER A 48 -34.40 5.28 33.27
N ASN A 49 -33.14 5.18 32.84
CA ASN A 49 -32.59 6.04 31.79
C ASN A 49 -33.32 5.85 30.46
N ALA A 50 -33.74 4.62 30.14
CA ALA A 50 -34.46 4.32 28.91
C ALA A 50 -35.85 4.95 28.91
N ASP A 51 -36.58 4.84 30.02
CA ASP A 51 -37.94 5.40 30.14
C ASP A 51 -37.90 6.93 30.19
N ARG A 52 -36.87 7.49 30.83
CA ARG A 52 -36.63 8.93 30.86
C ARG A 52 -36.34 9.50 29.47
N LEU A 53 -35.52 8.80 28.68
CA LEU A 53 -35.22 9.20 27.30
C LEU A 53 -36.48 9.13 26.42
N ALA A 54 -37.21 8.00 26.47
CA ALA A 54 -38.45 7.84 25.73
C ALA A 54 -39.50 8.91 26.10
N CYS A 55 -39.56 9.31 27.37
CA CYS A 55 -40.42 10.40 27.84
C CYS A 55 -40.05 11.75 27.21
N TYR A 56 -38.76 12.11 27.19
CA TYR A 56 -38.34 13.36 26.55
C TYR A 56 -38.58 13.38 25.05
N ASP A 57 -38.34 12.26 24.37
CA ASP A 57 -38.58 12.12 22.93
C ASP A 57 -40.07 12.25 22.60
N ALA A 58 -40.95 11.73 23.46
CA ALA A 58 -42.40 11.87 23.33
C ALA A 58 -42.91 13.28 23.65
N LEU A 59 -42.21 14.05 24.48
CA LEU A 59 -42.59 15.43 24.85
C LEU A 59 -42.14 16.45 23.80
N PHE A 60 -40.92 16.30 23.27
CA PHE A 60 -40.27 17.26 22.39
C PHE A 60 -40.21 16.77 20.94
N VAL A 61 -41.24 16.07 20.48
CA VAL A 61 -41.33 15.53 19.11
C VAL A 61 -40.93 16.58 18.09
N VAL A 62 -39.73 16.45 17.53
CA VAL A 62 -39.28 17.24 16.39
C VAL A 62 -39.86 16.56 15.15
N PRO A 63 -40.73 17.23 14.36
CA PRO A 63 -41.21 16.69 13.10
C PRO A 63 -40.01 16.25 12.26
N GLU A 64 -40.13 15.11 11.58
CA GLU A 64 -39.01 14.54 10.81
C GLU A 64 -38.47 15.49 9.72
N ALA A 65 -39.30 16.42 9.27
CA ALA A 65 -38.96 17.50 8.34
C ALA A 65 -38.14 18.66 8.96
N GLU A 66 -38.13 18.80 10.29
CA GLU A 66 -37.44 19.87 11.03
C GLU A 66 -36.20 19.38 11.78
N LYS A 67 -35.92 18.08 11.78
CA LYS A 67 -34.61 17.59 12.23
C LYS A 67 -33.55 18.28 11.37
N PRO A 68 -32.71 19.17 11.94
CA PRO A 68 -31.57 19.66 11.19
C PRO A 68 -30.79 18.41 10.83
N LEU A 69 -30.63 18.15 9.53
CA LEU A 69 -29.52 17.33 9.08
C LEU A 69 -28.32 17.93 9.84
N VAL A 70 -27.67 17.14 10.66
CA VAL A 70 -26.38 17.53 11.22
C VAL A 70 -25.46 17.57 10.00
N VAL A 71 -25.47 18.70 9.30
CA VAL A 71 -24.79 18.97 8.02
C VAL A 71 -23.26 18.91 8.18
N ALA A 72 -22.74 18.61 9.37
CA ALA A 72 -21.32 18.41 9.60
C ALA A 72 -20.83 16.95 9.44
N GLN A 73 -21.69 15.92 9.40
CA GLN A 73 -21.22 14.54 9.29
C GLN A 73 -22.18 13.68 8.46
N ARG A 74 -22.04 13.79 7.14
CA ARG A 74 -22.36 12.81 6.08
C ARG A 74 -22.61 13.57 4.76
N LYS A 75 -21.57 14.23 4.24
CA LYS A 75 -21.18 13.84 2.88
C LYS A 75 -20.63 12.43 3.03
N ALA A 76 -21.52 11.45 3.08
CA ALA A 76 -21.18 10.17 2.50
C ALA A 76 -20.82 10.53 1.07
N VAL A 77 -19.52 10.57 0.84
CA VAL A 77 -18.95 10.61 -0.49
C VAL A 77 -19.56 9.39 -1.17
N GLU A 78 -20.67 9.58 -1.90
CA GLU A 78 -20.76 8.88 -3.16
C GLU A 78 -19.44 9.23 -3.82
N ASP A 79 -18.49 8.27 -3.80
CA ASP A 79 -17.31 8.32 -4.65
C ASP A 79 -17.87 8.83 -5.98
N PRO A 80 -17.44 10.01 -6.47
CA PRO A 80 -17.95 10.52 -7.74
C PRO A 80 -17.91 9.34 -8.69
N LYS A 81 -19.01 9.00 -9.38
CA LYS A 81 -19.01 7.89 -10.33
C LYS A 81 -17.93 8.21 -11.36
N ILE A 82 -16.72 7.72 -11.10
CA ILE A 82 -15.53 8.03 -11.88
C ILE A 82 -15.76 7.26 -13.16
N ASP A 83 -16.08 7.97 -14.24
CA ASP A 83 -16.00 7.34 -15.54
C ASP A 83 -14.56 6.84 -15.69
N PRO A 84 -14.35 5.52 -15.87
CA PRO A 84 -13.02 4.93 -15.92
C PRO A 84 -12.14 5.52 -17.03
N ASN A 85 -12.73 6.29 -17.96
CA ASN A 85 -12.06 6.99 -19.06
C ASN A 85 -11.70 8.47 -18.76
N VAL A 86 -11.92 8.98 -17.54
CA VAL A 86 -11.73 10.41 -17.17
C VAL A 86 -10.24 10.79 -16.94
N SER A 87 -9.28 10.14 -17.60
CA SER A 87 -7.82 10.25 -17.39
C SER A 87 -7.31 9.55 -16.12
N LEU A 88 -6.44 8.54 -16.33
CA LEU A 88 -5.81 7.77 -15.25
C LEU A 88 -4.86 8.66 -14.44
N LEU A 89 -4.06 9.48 -15.13
CA LEU A 89 -3.13 10.39 -14.48
C LEU A 89 -3.85 11.52 -13.74
N ASP A 90 -4.94 12.05 -14.28
CA ASP A 90 -5.73 13.07 -13.59
C ASP A 90 -6.34 12.55 -12.29
N ARG A 91 -6.94 11.35 -12.30
CA ARG A 91 -7.45 10.73 -11.07
C ARG A 91 -6.36 10.52 -10.02
N ARG A 92 -5.17 10.12 -10.46
CA ARG A 92 -4.05 9.79 -9.57
C ARG A 92 -3.37 11.03 -9.00
N TRP A 93 -3.30 12.11 -9.75
CA TRP A 93 -2.53 13.32 -9.40
C TRP A 93 -3.39 14.57 -9.25
N GLU A 94 -4.70 14.46 -9.37
CA GLU A 94 -5.67 15.53 -9.15
C GLU A 94 -5.33 16.80 -9.93
N LEU A 95 -5.09 16.62 -11.23
CA LEU A 95 -4.48 17.63 -12.09
C LEU A 95 -5.49 18.69 -12.52
N SER A 96 -6.72 18.29 -12.85
CA SER A 96 -7.84 19.15 -13.23
C SER A 96 -8.52 19.75 -12.00
N PRO A 97 -9.15 20.93 -12.12
CA PRO A 97 -9.90 21.54 -11.01
C PRO A 97 -10.98 20.60 -10.45
N GLU A 98 -11.63 19.80 -11.30
CA GLU A 98 -12.70 18.88 -10.92
C GLU A 98 -12.19 17.66 -10.15
N SER A 99 -10.94 17.26 -10.37
CA SER A 99 -10.31 16.14 -9.68
C SER A 99 -9.62 16.52 -8.36
N LYS A 100 -9.48 17.83 -8.06
CA LYS A 100 -8.89 18.30 -6.80
C LYS A 100 -9.78 18.02 -5.60
N LEU A 101 -9.25 17.28 -4.64
CA LEU A 101 -9.91 16.93 -3.38
C LEU A 101 -9.51 17.86 -2.22
N GLY A 102 -8.60 18.80 -2.44
CA GLY A 102 -8.07 19.70 -1.42
C GLY A 102 -6.82 19.15 -0.72
N THR A 103 -6.27 19.96 0.19
CA THR A 103 -5.04 19.66 0.92
C THR A 103 -5.26 18.72 2.11
N TRP A 104 -4.17 18.07 2.55
CA TRP A 104 -4.12 17.20 3.72
C TRP A 104 -4.97 15.93 3.66
N ASN A 105 -5.54 15.61 2.50
CA ASN A 105 -6.21 14.34 2.25
C ASN A 105 -5.18 13.24 1.94
N ILE A 106 -5.09 12.25 2.81
CA ILE A 106 -4.22 11.09 2.63
C ILE A 106 -4.84 10.14 1.60
N ARG A 107 -4.06 9.78 0.58
CA ARG A 107 -4.43 8.83 -0.49
C ARG A 107 -3.29 7.88 -0.78
N ALA A 108 -3.56 6.77 -1.46
CA ALA A 108 -2.51 5.87 -1.92
C ALA A 108 -1.57 6.55 -2.93
N HIS A 109 -0.25 6.30 -2.83
CA HIS A 109 0.75 6.92 -3.71
C HIS A 109 1.37 5.95 -4.73
N GLN A 110 1.86 4.80 -4.28
CA GLN A 110 2.23 3.63 -5.06
C GLN A 110 1.26 2.48 -4.70
N PRO A 111 1.37 1.28 -5.31
CA PRO A 111 0.54 0.16 -4.92
C PRO A 111 0.71 -0.22 -3.43
N VAL A 112 -0.38 -0.69 -2.81
CA VAL A 112 -0.43 -1.18 -1.44
C VAL A 112 -0.83 -2.65 -1.48
N TYR A 113 0.10 -3.52 -1.08
CA TYR A 113 -0.03 -4.96 -1.24
C TYR A 113 0.67 -5.73 -0.11
N LEU A 114 0.27 -6.98 0.02
CA LEU A 114 0.92 -8.01 0.84
C LEU A 114 1.06 -9.27 -0.01
N LEU A 115 2.29 -9.75 -0.16
CA LEU A 115 2.68 -10.99 -0.81
C LEU A 115 3.18 -11.94 0.28
N PRO A 116 2.33 -12.85 0.83
CA PRO A 116 2.77 -13.80 1.83
C PRO A 116 3.84 -14.77 1.32
N ALA A 117 3.81 -15.06 0.01
CA ALA A 117 4.83 -15.85 -0.66
C ALA A 117 5.58 -14.96 -1.67
N TYR A 118 6.83 -14.65 -1.35
CA TYR A 118 7.78 -13.95 -2.19
C TYR A 118 9.07 -14.75 -2.23
N TRP A 119 9.31 -15.45 -3.32
CA TRP A 119 10.45 -16.35 -3.51
C TRP A 119 11.55 -15.65 -4.31
N THR A 120 12.82 -15.90 -3.99
CA THR A 120 13.99 -15.46 -4.75
C THR A 120 14.79 -16.64 -5.30
N SER A 121 15.33 -16.50 -6.51
CA SER A 121 16.24 -17.46 -7.14
C SER A 121 17.62 -17.49 -6.48
N ASP A 122 18.06 -16.36 -5.92
CA ASP A 122 19.38 -16.21 -5.34
C ASP A 122 19.34 -15.28 -4.11
N LYS A 123 19.96 -15.72 -3.02
CA LYS A 123 19.92 -15.05 -1.72
C LYS A 123 21.17 -14.21 -1.53
N ASN A 124 20.99 -12.96 -1.13
CA ASN A 124 22.10 -12.07 -0.81
C ASN A 124 22.47 -12.19 0.68
N GLU A 125 23.26 -13.21 1.02
CA GLU A 125 23.63 -13.52 2.42
C GLU A 125 24.81 -12.68 2.91
N THR A 126 25.59 -12.09 1.99
CA THR A 126 26.76 -11.25 2.26
C THR A 126 26.72 -9.96 1.45
N PRO A 127 25.70 -9.09 1.67
CA PRO A 127 25.58 -7.85 0.92
C PRO A 127 26.82 -6.98 1.12
N SER A 128 27.30 -6.39 0.02
CA SER A 128 28.53 -5.60 0.00
C SER A 128 28.36 -4.33 -0.83
N SER A 129 29.33 -3.43 -0.72
CA SER A 129 29.44 -2.22 -1.53
C SER A 129 30.93 -1.83 -1.66
N PRO A 130 31.29 -0.86 -2.52
CA PRO A 130 32.64 -0.31 -2.56
C PRO A 130 33.10 0.33 -1.24
N ASN A 131 32.17 0.71 -0.35
CA ASN A 131 32.51 1.21 0.97
C ASN A 131 32.82 0.02 1.90
N PRO A 132 34.06 -0.08 2.44
CA PRO A 132 34.46 -1.18 3.30
C PRO A 132 33.61 -1.34 4.57
N GLU A 133 33.09 -0.23 5.11
CA GLU A 133 32.20 -0.26 6.29
C GLU A 133 30.83 -0.84 5.95
N ASN A 134 30.46 -0.89 4.68
CA ASN A 134 29.17 -1.37 4.19
C ASN A 134 29.28 -2.76 3.53
N THR A 135 30.20 -3.58 4.01
CA THR A 135 30.45 -4.94 3.52
C THR A 135 30.29 -5.97 4.63
N VAL A 136 29.35 -6.89 4.46
CA VAL A 136 29.15 -8.02 5.38
C VAL A 136 30.26 -9.05 5.15
N SER A 137 30.91 -9.45 6.24
CA SER A 137 31.95 -10.47 6.21
C SER A 137 31.35 -11.87 5.98
N ALA A 138 32.19 -12.83 5.59
CA ALA A 138 31.74 -14.22 5.44
C ALA A 138 31.37 -14.88 6.79
N GLU A 139 31.93 -14.39 7.90
CA GLU A 139 31.61 -14.86 9.26
C GLU A 139 30.28 -14.31 9.78
N ASP A 140 29.84 -13.15 9.28
CA ASP A 140 28.57 -12.50 9.60
C ASP A 140 27.49 -12.73 8.52
N ALA A 141 27.69 -13.74 7.66
CA ALA A 141 26.73 -14.08 6.62
C ALA A 141 25.35 -14.40 7.23
N GLN A 142 24.29 -13.83 6.63
CA GLN A 142 22.92 -14.05 7.09
C GLN A 142 22.42 -15.42 6.64
N ASP A 143 21.89 -16.25 7.56
CA ASP A 143 21.16 -17.47 7.17
C ASP A 143 19.77 -17.09 6.66
N LEU A 144 19.62 -16.99 5.34
CA LEU A 144 18.37 -16.60 4.71
C LEU A 144 17.63 -17.81 4.14
N LYS A 145 16.29 -17.79 4.21
CA LYS A 145 15.46 -18.68 3.39
C LYS A 145 15.11 -17.98 2.07
N SER A 146 15.00 -18.77 1.00
CA SER A 146 14.66 -18.24 -0.33
C SER A 146 13.21 -17.78 -0.46
N ILE A 147 12.38 -17.98 0.56
CA ILE A 147 10.98 -17.54 0.58
C ILE A 147 10.73 -16.66 1.81
N GLU A 148 10.06 -15.54 1.58
CA GLU A 148 9.72 -14.55 2.58
C GLU A 148 8.35 -13.93 2.28
N ALA A 149 7.83 -13.14 3.23
CA ALA A 149 6.71 -12.26 2.96
C ALA A 149 7.23 -10.89 2.52
N LYS A 150 6.59 -10.29 1.53
CA LYS A 150 6.86 -8.92 1.08
C LYS A 150 5.61 -8.08 1.21
N PHE A 151 5.72 -6.85 1.69
CA PHE A 151 4.59 -5.91 1.65
C PHE A 151 5.06 -4.49 1.37
N GLN A 152 4.12 -3.69 0.89
CA GLN A 152 4.33 -2.27 0.64
C GLN A 152 3.14 -1.47 1.15
N ILE A 153 3.45 -0.40 1.87
CA ILE A 153 2.50 0.66 2.19
C ILE A 153 2.98 1.94 1.52
N SER A 154 2.06 2.72 0.98
CA SER A 154 2.42 3.92 0.25
C SER A 154 1.28 4.91 0.22
N PHE A 155 1.56 6.13 0.66
CA PHE A 155 0.57 7.19 0.72
C PHE A 155 1.17 8.54 0.34
N LYS A 156 0.30 9.46 -0.06
CA LYS A 156 0.62 10.84 -0.34
C LYS A 156 -0.51 11.76 0.08
N THR A 157 -0.17 13.03 0.22
CA THR A 157 -1.12 14.11 0.51
C THR A 157 -0.66 15.40 -0.16
N LYS A 158 -1.61 16.27 -0.52
CA LYS A 158 -1.28 17.62 -1.01
C LYS A 158 -1.04 18.55 0.16
N ALA A 159 0.13 19.18 0.17
CA ALA A 159 0.47 20.25 1.11
C ALA A 159 0.00 21.62 0.60
N ALA A 160 0.05 21.84 -0.71
CA ALA A 160 -0.42 23.07 -1.35
C ALA A 160 -0.97 22.78 -2.76
N GLU A 161 -1.94 23.58 -3.19
CA GLU A 161 -2.54 23.51 -4.53
C GLU A 161 -2.31 24.80 -5.28
N ASN A 162 -2.18 24.69 -6.61
CA ASN A 162 -2.16 25.81 -7.53
C ASN A 162 -1.13 26.90 -7.17
N ILE A 163 0.08 26.51 -6.77
CA ILE A 163 1.11 27.46 -6.34
C ILE A 163 1.62 28.33 -7.51
N PHE A 164 1.26 27.99 -8.75
CA PHE A 164 1.48 28.76 -9.97
C PHE A 164 0.15 29.01 -10.71
N GLY A 165 -0.66 29.94 -10.23
CA GLY A 165 -1.92 30.33 -10.87
C GLY A 165 -3.03 29.30 -10.62
N ASP A 166 -3.38 28.50 -11.62
CA ASP A 166 -4.37 27.41 -11.56
C ASP A 166 -3.72 26.02 -11.69
N ASN A 167 -2.39 25.95 -11.49
CA ASN A 167 -1.57 24.77 -11.72
C ASN A 167 -0.39 24.69 -10.73
N GLY A 168 0.23 23.52 -10.65
CA GLY A 168 1.36 23.25 -9.76
C GLY A 168 0.91 22.90 -8.34
N ASP A 169 0.86 21.61 -8.04
CA ASP A 169 0.51 21.10 -6.72
C ASP A 169 1.74 20.54 -6.02
N LEU A 170 1.88 20.88 -4.73
CA LEU A 170 2.93 20.35 -3.86
C LEU A 170 2.39 19.14 -3.10
N TRP A 171 3.03 17.98 -3.32
CA TRP A 171 2.70 16.71 -2.71
C TRP A 171 3.79 16.27 -1.75
N LEU A 172 3.38 15.67 -0.64
CA LEU A 172 4.23 14.91 0.27
C LEU A 172 3.87 13.44 0.12
N GLY A 173 4.87 12.60 -0.10
CA GLY A 173 4.74 11.16 -0.29
C GLY A 173 5.57 10.38 0.72
N TYR A 174 5.13 9.17 1.01
CA TYR A 174 5.89 8.19 1.78
C TYR A 174 5.57 6.80 1.25
N THR A 175 6.61 6.06 0.88
CA THR A 175 6.53 4.63 0.56
C THR A 175 7.43 3.85 1.51
N GLN A 176 6.93 2.73 1.99
CA GLN A 176 7.73 1.77 2.74
C GLN A 176 7.50 0.37 2.17
N SER A 177 8.59 -0.35 1.90
CA SER A 177 8.55 -1.70 1.38
C SER A 177 9.43 -2.61 2.23
N SER A 178 8.88 -3.71 2.72
CA SER A 178 9.54 -4.60 3.70
C SER A 178 9.56 -6.04 3.21
N ARG A 179 10.66 -6.74 3.53
CA ARG A 179 10.86 -8.17 3.32
C ARG A 179 11.07 -8.86 4.65
N TRP A 180 10.18 -9.80 4.97
CA TRP A 180 10.08 -10.45 6.26
C TRP A 180 10.27 -11.95 6.12
N GLN A 181 11.31 -12.49 6.74
CA GLN A 181 11.66 -13.91 6.75
C GLN A 181 10.70 -14.72 7.65
N VAL A 182 9.38 -14.61 7.41
CA VAL A 182 8.29 -15.26 8.18
C VAL A 182 8.47 -16.76 8.34
N TYR A 183 9.16 -17.40 7.37
CA TYR A 183 9.38 -18.84 7.32
C TYR A 183 10.73 -19.26 7.92
N ASN A 184 11.55 -18.31 8.39
CA ASN A 184 12.87 -18.58 8.94
C ASN A 184 12.80 -18.69 10.47
N GLU A 185 12.34 -19.83 10.97
CA GLU A 185 12.16 -20.05 12.41
C GLU A 185 13.49 -20.11 13.15
N ASP A 186 14.53 -20.64 12.51
CA ASP A 186 15.88 -20.78 13.07
C ASP A 186 16.45 -19.41 13.47
N GLU A 187 16.19 -18.38 12.67
CA GLU A 187 16.62 -16.99 12.91
C GLU A 187 15.57 -16.11 13.60
N SER A 188 14.53 -16.71 14.21
CA SER A 188 13.43 -15.97 14.86
C SER A 188 12.62 -15.05 13.94
N ARG A 189 12.52 -15.41 12.66
CA ARG A 189 11.70 -14.75 11.63
C ARG A 189 11.97 -13.24 11.51
N PRO A 190 13.21 -12.82 11.21
CA PRO A 190 13.58 -11.42 11.21
C PRO A 190 13.04 -10.69 9.97
N PHE A 191 12.86 -9.37 10.08
CA PHE A 191 12.82 -8.55 8.87
C PHE A 191 14.22 -8.54 8.26
N ARG A 192 14.33 -9.03 7.01
CA ARG A 192 15.58 -8.99 6.25
C ARG A 192 15.87 -7.55 5.86
N GLU A 193 14.90 -6.89 5.25
CA GLU A 193 15.06 -5.54 4.72
C GLU A 193 13.78 -4.71 4.87
N THR A 194 13.95 -3.40 5.06
CA THR A 194 12.87 -2.43 4.92
C THR A 194 13.43 -1.17 4.28
N ASN A 195 12.83 -0.70 3.19
CA ASN A 195 13.19 0.57 2.57
C ASN A 195 12.14 1.62 2.89
N TYR A 196 12.59 2.78 3.34
CA TYR A 196 11.83 3.97 3.65
C TYR A 196 12.08 5.01 2.56
N GLU A 197 11.04 5.51 1.93
CA GLU A 197 11.12 6.38 0.76
C GLU A 197 10.17 7.58 0.88
N PRO A 198 10.54 8.61 1.67
CA PRO A 198 9.83 9.89 1.67
C PRO A 198 10.12 10.72 0.43
N GLU A 199 9.08 11.44 -0.04
CA GLU A 199 9.11 12.22 -1.27
C GLU A 199 8.45 13.58 -1.09
N VAL A 200 9.03 14.61 -1.72
CA VAL A 200 8.40 15.93 -1.90
C VAL A 200 8.33 16.21 -3.38
N SER A 201 7.11 16.33 -3.92
CA SER A 201 6.89 16.43 -5.36
C SER A 201 6.14 17.68 -5.73
N LEU A 202 6.61 18.37 -6.75
CA LEU A 202 5.89 19.45 -7.41
C LEU A 202 5.37 18.96 -8.76
N MET A 203 4.05 18.91 -8.92
CA MET A 203 3.37 18.25 -10.03
C MET A 203 2.51 19.26 -10.80
N PHE A 204 2.68 19.30 -12.12
CA PHE A 204 1.98 20.20 -13.02
C PHE A 204 1.11 19.43 -14.01
N ARG A 205 -0.11 19.91 -14.18
CA ARG A 205 -0.96 19.55 -15.31
C ARG A 205 -0.32 20.04 -16.60
N THR A 206 -0.24 19.18 -17.59
CA THR A 206 0.15 19.51 -18.97
C THR A 206 -0.93 19.02 -19.93
N ASN A 207 -0.89 19.52 -21.17
CA ASN A 207 -1.84 19.11 -22.20
C ASN A 207 -1.19 19.22 -23.59
N TYR A 208 -0.31 18.27 -23.89
CA TYR A 208 0.30 18.13 -25.22
C TYR A 208 0.04 16.72 -25.77
N ASN A 209 0.13 16.54 -27.08
CA ASN A 209 0.07 15.22 -27.71
C ASN A 209 1.44 14.84 -28.26
N LEU A 210 1.92 13.65 -27.92
CA LEU A 210 3.19 13.10 -28.38
C LEU A 210 2.97 11.68 -28.87
N LEU A 211 3.16 11.45 -30.18
CA LEU A 211 3.01 10.13 -30.81
C LEU A 211 1.65 9.45 -30.50
N GLY A 212 0.57 10.24 -30.38
CA GLY A 212 -0.76 9.73 -30.07
C GLY A 212 -1.04 9.50 -28.57
N LEU A 213 -0.09 9.79 -27.69
CA LEU A 213 -0.27 9.82 -26.23
C LEU A 213 -0.50 11.27 -25.75
N ASN A 214 -1.37 11.44 -24.77
CA ASN A 214 -1.60 12.73 -24.13
C ASN A 214 -0.61 12.90 -22.97
N GLY A 215 0.26 13.91 -23.06
CA GLY A 215 1.07 14.36 -21.93
C GLY A 215 0.20 15.13 -20.95
N ARG A 216 -0.02 14.52 -19.78
CA ARG A 216 -0.89 15.06 -18.72
C ARG A 216 -0.12 15.59 -17.53
N LEU A 217 1.07 15.05 -17.27
CA LEU A 217 1.83 15.33 -16.05
C LEU A 217 3.27 15.68 -16.40
N LEU A 218 3.75 16.78 -15.81
CA LEU A 218 5.17 17.08 -15.69
C LEU A 218 5.44 17.42 -14.23
N GLY A 219 6.52 16.90 -13.65
CA GLY A 219 6.85 17.24 -12.26
C GLY A 219 8.30 17.00 -11.91
N LEU A 220 8.68 17.51 -10.74
CA LEU A 220 9.97 17.27 -10.11
C LEU A 220 9.74 16.76 -8.69
N THR A 221 10.49 15.74 -8.30
CA THR A 221 10.40 15.11 -6.98
C THR A 221 11.77 15.09 -6.34
N PHE A 222 11.89 15.64 -5.14
CA PHE A 222 12.98 15.30 -4.24
C PHE A 222 12.62 14.01 -3.51
N ASN A 223 13.52 13.04 -3.56
CA ASN A 223 13.31 11.70 -3.03
C ASN A 223 14.51 11.34 -2.17
N HIS A 224 14.25 10.89 -0.96
CA HIS A 224 15.22 10.19 -0.13
C HIS A 224 14.80 8.73 -0.07
N GLN A 225 15.75 7.81 -0.14
CA GLN A 225 15.48 6.40 0.11
C GLN A 225 16.61 5.82 0.96
N SER A 226 16.25 5.17 2.06
CA SER A 226 17.20 4.48 2.92
C SER A 226 16.59 3.22 3.51
N ASN A 227 17.43 2.32 4.02
CA ASN A 227 16.94 1.12 4.71
C ASN A 227 16.91 1.26 6.24
N GLY A 228 17.38 2.39 6.78
CA GLY A 228 17.38 2.68 8.21
C GLY A 228 18.19 1.68 9.06
N ARG A 229 19.18 1.01 8.45
CA ARG A 229 20.09 0.09 9.13
C ARG A 229 21.38 0.80 9.54
N ALA A 230 22.06 0.23 10.53
CA ALA A 230 23.43 0.57 10.85
C ALA A 230 24.40 -0.21 9.93
N ASP A 231 25.66 0.20 9.91
CA ASP A 231 26.73 -0.54 9.25
C ASP A 231 26.86 -1.97 9.84
N PRO A 232 27.20 -2.97 9.00
CA PRO A 232 27.53 -2.88 7.58
C PRO A 232 26.35 -2.90 6.60
N LEU A 233 25.12 -2.98 7.11
CA LEU A 233 23.91 -3.12 6.30
C LEU A 233 23.31 -1.78 5.86
N SER A 234 23.83 -0.65 6.31
CA SER A 234 23.31 0.67 5.92
C SER A 234 23.35 0.85 4.41
N ARG A 235 22.23 1.30 3.83
CA ARG A 235 22.12 1.71 2.42
C ARG A 235 21.25 2.94 2.34
N SER A 236 21.69 3.93 1.56
CA SER A 236 20.91 5.15 1.34
C SER A 236 21.34 5.90 0.08
N TRP A 237 20.46 6.77 -0.40
CA TRP A 237 20.73 7.72 -1.47
C TRP A 237 19.64 8.78 -1.55
N ASN A 238 19.97 9.89 -2.21
CA ASN A 238 19.08 11.02 -2.43
C ASN A 238 18.98 11.32 -3.93
N ARG A 239 17.79 11.67 -4.42
CA ARG A 239 17.52 11.85 -5.85
C ARG A 239 16.66 13.08 -6.12
N ILE A 240 16.92 13.72 -7.25
CA ILE A 240 16.00 14.64 -7.91
C ILE A 240 15.45 13.90 -9.14
N ILE A 241 14.15 13.63 -9.12
CA ILE A 241 13.46 12.81 -10.12
C ILE A 241 12.56 13.71 -10.97
N MET A 242 12.69 13.64 -12.28
CA MET A 242 11.73 14.25 -13.20
C MET A 242 10.60 13.27 -13.46
N ASN A 243 9.36 13.72 -13.48
CA ASN A 243 8.19 12.87 -13.73
C ASN A 243 7.51 13.33 -15.02
N VAL A 244 7.46 12.48 -16.04
CA VAL A 244 6.75 12.75 -17.31
C VAL A 244 5.65 11.71 -17.52
N GLY A 245 4.39 12.13 -17.35
CA GLY A 245 3.23 11.25 -17.43
C GLY A 245 2.46 11.41 -18.72
N LEU A 246 2.39 10.31 -19.47
CA LEU A 246 1.67 10.16 -20.72
C LEU A 246 0.53 9.16 -20.53
N GLU A 247 -0.57 9.33 -21.25
CA GLU A 247 -1.67 8.36 -21.20
C GLU A 247 -2.47 8.33 -22.50
N ARG A 248 -3.23 7.26 -22.68
CA ARG A 248 -4.28 7.13 -23.69
C ARG A 248 -5.28 6.08 -23.24
N GLU A 249 -6.54 6.47 -23.10
CA GLU A 249 -7.62 5.55 -22.72
C GLU A 249 -7.25 4.78 -21.44
N ASN A 250 -7.11 3.45 -21.53
CA ASN A 250 -6.79 2.58 -20.39
C ASN A 250 -5.29 2.35 -20.19
N PHE A 251 -4.44 3.08 -20.91
CA PHE A 251 -2.99 3.00 -20.82
C PHE A 251 -2.41 4.26 -20.18
N ALA A 252 -1.44 4.09 -19.28
CA ALA A 252 -0.64 5.17 -18.73
C ALA A 252 0.84 4.79 -18.75
N LEU A 253 1.70 5.78 -18.93
CA LEU A 253 3.14 5.65 -18.97
C LEU A 253 3.77 6.75 -18.13
N MET A 254 4.59 6.35 -17.17
CA MET A 254 5.36 7.25 -16.31
C MET A 254 6.84 7.08 -16.63
N LEU A 255 7.48 8.14 -17.13
CA LEU A 255 8.93 8.18 -17.34
C LEU A 255 9.57 8.98 -16.22
N ARG A 256 10.61 8.41 -15.61
CA ARG A 256 11.29 9.02 -14.47
C ARG A 256 12.81 8.96 -14.58
N PRO A 257 13.46 9.85 -15.35
CA PRO A 257 14.90 10.04 -15.21
C PRO A 257 15.19 10.77 -13.90
N TRP A 258 16.34 10.46 -13.28
CA TRP A 258 16.76 11.11 -12.06
C TRP A 258 18.24 11.45 -12.06
N TYR A 259 18.57 12.44 -11.23
CA TYR A 259 19.92 12.77 -10.84
C TYR A 259 20.12 12.37 -9.38
N ARG A 260 21.12 11.54 -9.10
CA ARG A 260 21.52 11.23 -7.73
C ARG A 260 22.32 12.40 -7.16
N ILE A 261 21.97 12.81 -5.94
CA ILE A 261 22.74 13.79 -5.19
C ILE A 261 23.90 13.02 -4.53
N GLU A 262 25.12 13.32 -4.99
CA GLU A 262 26.34 12.66 -4.51
C GLU A 262 26.67 13.05 -3.05
N GLU A 263 27.19 12.08 -2.31
CA GLU A 263 27.72 12.24 -0.96
C GLU A 263 29.25 12.12 -1.00
N ASN A 264 29.94 12.49 0.08
CA ASN A 264 31.38 12.26 0.15
C ASN A 264 31.66 10.76 0.08
N ALA A 265 32.69 10.34 -0.67
CA ALA A 265 32.98 8.93 -0.86
C ALA A 265 33.22 8.13 0.44
N SER A 266 33.70 8.78 1.52
CA SER A 266 33.86 8.14 2.82
C SER A 266 32.55 7.87 3.55
N ASP A 267 31.52 8.66 3.24
CA ASP A 267 30.22 8.67 3.93
C ASP A 267 29.14 7.99 3.08
N ASP A 268 29.44 7.71 1.82
CA ASP A 268 28.55 7.10 0.84
C ASP A 268 28.46 5.58 1.05
N ASN A 269 27.28 5.09 1.44
CA ASN A 269 27.09 3.67 1.76
C ASN A 269 27.09 2.75 0.52
N ASN A 270 26.91 3.30 -0.68
CA ASN A 270 26.70 2.54 -1.90
C ASN A 270 27.01 3.43 -3.12
N ALA A 271 28.28 3.83 -3.23
CA ALA A 271 28.73 4.82 -4.21
C ALA A 271 28.50 4.43 -5.67
N ASP A 272 28.41 3.15 -5.96
CA ASP A 272 28.15 2.56 -7.28
C ASP A 272 26.65 2.27 -7.54
N ILE A 273 25.71 2.74 -6.72
CA ILE A 273 24.27 2.43 -6.88
C ILE A 273 23.70 2.84 -8.26
N ASP A 274 24.18 3.93 -8.84
CA ASP A 274 23.78 4.39 -10.19
C ASP A 274 24.27 3.45 -11.30
N ASP A 275 25.16 2.51 -11.00
CA ASP A 275 25.66 1.54 -11.97
C ASP A 275 24.79 0.29 -12.03
N TYR A 276 23.89 0.10 -11.06
CA TYR A 276 22.96 -1.03 -11.01
C TYR A 276 21.50 -0.60 -11.10
N ILE A 277 21.06 0.24 -10.14
CA ILE A 277 19.70 0.81 -10.15
C ILE A 277 19.56 1.87 -11.24
N GLY A 278 20.65 2.57 -11.56
CA GLY A 278 20.68 3.41 -12.73
C GLY A 278 20.18 4.82 -12.55
N ARG A 279 19.78 5.42 -13.67
CA ARG A 279 19.52 6.86 -13.81
C ARG A 279 18.09 7.16 -14.27
N GLY A 280 17.27 6.13 -14.37
CA GLY A 280 15.88 6.30 -14.71
C GLY A 280 15.08 5.00 -14.71
N ASP A 281 13.78 5.16 -14.57
CA ASP A 281 12.81 4.10 -14.82
C ASP A 281 11.66 4.56 -15.71
N LEU A 282 10.94 3.57 -16.21
CA LEU A 282 9.73 3.68 -16.97
C LEU A 282 8.71 2.73 -16.34
N THR A 283 7.52 3.21 -16.02
CA THR A 283 6.40 2.36 -15.58
C THR A 283 5.25 2.49 -16.58
N ALA A 284 4.96 1.40 -17.28
CA ALA A 284 3.81 1.26 -18.16
C ALA A 284 2.67 0.57 -17.41
N PHE A 285 1.46 1.09 -17.55
CA PHE A 285 0.25 0.53 -16.96
C PHE A 285 -0.81 0.33 -18.02
N TYR A 286 -1.54 -0.78 -17.93
CA TYR A 286 -2.67 -1.07 -18.79
C TYR A 286 -3.81 -1.72 -18.01
N ARG A 287 -5.02 -1.18 -18.16
CA ARG A 287 -6.24 -1.76 -17.61
C ARG A 287 -7.05 -2.49 -18.69
N TRP A 288 -7.38 -3.74 -18.43
CA TRP A 288 -8.29 -4.53 -19.24
C TRP A 288 -9.40 -5.11 -18.37
N LYS A 289 -10.61 -4.55 -18.48
CA LYS A 289 -11.73 -4.84 -17.58
C LYS A 289 -11.30 -4.57 -16.13
N ASP A 290 -11.45 -5.55 -15.24
CA ASP A 290 -11.02 -5.50 -13.84
C ASP A 290 -9.58 -5.98 -13.60
N HIS A 291 -8.80 -6.20 -14.66
CA HIS A 291 -7.39 -6.57 -14.56
C HIS A 291 -6.49 -5.34 -14.77
N ASP A 292 -5.53 -5.18 -13.87
CA ASP A 292 -4.50 -4.16 -13.93
C ASP A 292 -3.15 -4.83 -14.20
N PHE A 293 -2.47 -4.39 -15.24
CA PHE A 293 -1.13 -4.84 -15.59
C PHE A 293 -0.17 -3.66 -15.47
N SER A 294 0.98 -3.88 -14.81
CA SER A 294 2.05 -2.88 -14.72
C SER A 294 3.38 -3.51 -15.10
N LEU A 295 4.19 -2.78 -15.87
CA LEU A 295 5.55 -3.15 -16.21
C LEU A 295 6.46 -1.98 -15.88
N MET A 296 7.33 -2.16 -14.89
CA MET A 296 8.42 -1.25 -14.59
C MET A 296 9.69 -1.76 -15.26
N LEU A 297 10.39 -0.88 -15.96
CA LEU A 297 11.71 -1.09 -16.53
C LEU A 297 12.66 -0.04 -15.98
N ARG A 298 13.85 -0.47 -15.56
CA ARG A 298 14.89 0.38 -15.00
C ARG A 298 16.22 0.02 -15.62
N HIS A 299 17.10 1.01 -15.83
CA HIS A 299 18.38 0.78 -16.49
C HIS A 299 19.48 1.74 -16.03
N SER A 300 20.72 1.26 -15.99
CA SER A 300 21.93 2.04 -15.67
C SER A 300 22.22 3.15 -16.68
N LEU A 301 21.74 2.96 -17.91
CA LEU A 301 22.08 3.76 -19.11
C LEU A 301 23.58 3.73 -19.46
N LYS A 302 24.30 2.73 -18.94
CA LYS A 302 25.63 2.35 -19.39
C LYS A 302 25.52 1.22 -20.41
N GLY A 303 26.54 1.09 -21.26
CA GLY A 303 26.64 0.01 -22.26
C GLY A 303 27.77 -0.96 -21.91
N GLY A 304 27.88 -2.04 -22.69
CA GLY A 304 28.90 -3.07 -22.47
C GLY A 304 28.61 -3.91 -21.22
N ASP A 305 29.67 -4.30 -20.51
CA ASP A 305 29.57 -5.16 -19.33
C ASP A 305 28.89 -4.45 -18.14
N ASP A 306 28.82 -3.11 -18.14
CA ASP A 306 28.16 -2.29 -17.11
C ASP A 306 26.65 -2.06 -17.37
N SER A 307 26.08 -2.76 -18.36
CA SER A 307 24.68 -2.63 -18.77
C SER A 307 23.74 -3.36 -17.80
N HIS A 308 23.56 -2.80 -16.61
CA HIS A 308 22.65 -3.32 -15.59
C HIS A 308 21.25 -2.68 -15.66
N GLY A 309 20.26 -3.41 -15.14
CA GLY A 309 18.89 -2.94 -15.05
C GLY A 309 17.99 -3.97 -14.39
N ALA A 310 16.70 -3.68 -14.41
CA ALA A 310 15.67 -4.59 -13.92
C ALA A 310 14.35 -4.42 -14.67
N ALA A 311 13.54 -5.48 -14.63
CA ALA A 311 12.16 -5.48 -15.04
C ALA A 311 11.29 -6.01 -13.90
N GLN A 312 10.16 -5.35 -13.66
CA GLN A 312 9.13 -5.82 -12.74
C GLN A 312 7.78 -5.84 -13.46
N PHE A 313 7.14 -6.99 -13.49
CA PHE A 313 5.78 -7.16 -13.96
C PHE A 313 4.84 -7.43 -12.79
N ASP A 314 3.76 -6.66 -12.70
CA ASP A 314 2.69 -6.84 -11.74
C ASP A 314 1.37 -7.09 -12.45
N TRP A 315 0.60 -8.05 -11.93
CA TRP A 315 -0.75 -8.35 -12.37
C TRP A 315 -1.69 -8.37 -11.17
N ALA A 316 -2.59 -7.39 -11.11
CA ALA A 316 -3.68 -7.40 -10.15
C ALA A 316 -4.99 -7.84 -10.83
N PHE A 317 -5.65 -8.84 -10.25
CA PHE A 317 -6.86 -9.47 -10.79
C PHE A 317 -8.02 -9.45 -9.77
N PRO A 318 -9.29 -9.47 -10.24
CA PRO A 318 -10.43 -9.33 -9.35
C PRO A 318 -10.58 -10.52 -8.40
N ILE A 319 -10.80 -10.25 -7.11
CA ILE A 319 -11.27 -11.25 -6.12
C ILE A 319 -12.64 -10.84 -5.59
N SER A 320 -12.74 -9.72 -4.87
CA SER A 320 -13.99 -9.24 -4.27
C SER A 320 -13.92 -7.76 -3.91
N GLY A 321 -14.89 -6.97 -4.36
CA GLY A 321 -14.91 -5.52 -4.11
C GLY A 321 -13.60 -4.86 -4.55
N LYS A 322 -12.96 -4.13 -3.62
CA LYS A 322 -11.65 -3.47 -3.84
C LYS A 322 -10.46 -4.43 -3.61
N LEU A 323 -10.66 -5.62 -3.04
CA LEU A 323 -9.59 -6.60 -2.86
C LEU A 323 -9.26 -7.26 -4.20
N ARG A 324 -7.99 -7.18 -4.57
CA ARG A 324 -7.44 -7.81 -5.77
C ARG A 324 -6.44 -8.89 -5.37
N GLY A 325 -6.35 -9.94 -6.17
CA GLY A 325 -5.21 -10.85 -6.13
C GLY A 325 -4.04 -10.19 -6.84
N HIS A 326 -2.82 -10.42 -6.37
CA HIS A 326 -1.63 -9.74 -6.86
C HIS A 326 -0.54 -10.76 -7.17
N PHE A 327 -0.12 -10.83 -8.43
CA PHE A 327 1.07 -11.55 -8.87
C PHE A 327 2.17 -10.54 -9.21
N GLN A 328 3.41 -10.83 -8.81
CA GLN A 328 4.57 -9.99 -9.09
C GLN A 328 5.73 -10.87 -9.57
N LEU A 329 6.41 -10.43 -10.63
CA LEU A 329 7.65 -11.01 -11.14
C LEU A 329 8.68 -9.91 -11.27
N PHE A 330 9.82 -10.04 -10.61
CA PHE A 330 10.95 -9.14 -10.74
C PHE A 330 12.16 -9.93 -11.28
N ASP A 331 12.91 -9.35 -12.21
CA ASP A 331 14.21 -9.87 -12.64
C ASP A 331 15.20 -8.72 -12.82
N GLY A 332 16.38 -8.84 -12.22
CA GLY A 332 17.47 -7.87 -12.39
C GLY A 332 18.09 -7.45 -11.07
N TYR A 333 18.60 -6.21 -11.03
CA TYR A 333 19.30 -5.62 -9.88
C TYR A 333 18.40 -4.66 -9.08
N GLY A 334 18.61 -4.57 -7.78
CA GLY A 334 17.98 -3.57 -6.92
C GLY A 334 16.49 -3.75 -6.72
N GLU A 335 16.11 -4.97 -6.38
CA GLU A 335 14.78 -5.30 -5.85
C GLU A 335 14.49 -4.54 -4.55
N SER A 336 15.52 -4.36 -3.73
CA SER A 336 15.57 -3.54 -2.52
C SER A 336 16.94 -2.85 -2.42
N LEU A 337 17.12 -1.89 -1.50
CA LEU A 337 18.40 -1.21 -1.35
C LEU A 337 19.55 -2.14 -0.93
N ILE A 338 19.33 -3.09 -0.02
CA ILE A 338 20.38 -4.05 0.35
C ILE A 338 20.78 -4.96 -0.81
N ASP A 339 19.89 -5.13 -1.80
CA ASP A 339 20.07 -5.93 -3.01
C ASP A 339 20.39 -5.06 -4.25
N TYR A 340 20.81 -3.80 -4.07
CA TYR A 340 21.01 -2.86 -5.18
C TYR A 340 21.97 -3.38 -6.26
N ASN A 341 23.04 -4.06 -5.85
CA ASN A 341 24.07 -4.66 -6.69
C ASN A 341 23.97 -6.20 -6.77
N HIS A 342 22.86 -6.78 -6.32
CA HIS A 342 22.59 -8.21 -6.37
C HIS A 342 21.58 -8.54 -7.46
N ARG A 343 21.90 -9.47 -8.35
CA ARG A 343 21.00 -9.88 -9.42
C ARG A 343 20.23 -11.14 -9.03
N ALA A 344 18.92 -11.06 -9.01
CA ALA A 344 18.07 -12.22 -8.79
C ALA A 344 16.70 -12.09 -9.48
N THR A 345 16.03 -13.23 -9.63
CA THR A 345 14.62 -13.31 -10.03
C THR A 345 13.77 -13.50 -8.78
N TYR A 346 12.71 -12.72 -8.63
CA TYR A 346 11.76 -12.85 -7.53
C TYR A 346 10.35 -13.09 -8.06
N VAL A 347 9.61 -13.98 -7.40
CA VAL A 347 8.23 -14.33 -7.76
C VAL A 347 7.33 -14.20 -6.53
N GLY A 348 6.30 -13.38 -6.65
CA GLY A 348 5.39 -13.03 -5.58
C GLY A 348 3.94 -13.37 -5.90
N LEU A 349 3.22 -13.86 -4.89
CA LEU A 349 1.77 -14.03 -4.95
C LEU A 349 1.12 -13.58 -3.63
N GLY A 350 0.06 -12.79 -3.75
CA GLY A 350 -0.70 -12.32 -2.61
C GLY A 350 -1.90 -11.47 -3.00
N VAL A 351 -2.10 -10.37 -2.29
CA VAL A 351 -3.26 -9.48 -2.43
C VAL A 351 -2.85 -8.01 -2.45
N SER A 352 -3.67 -7.20 -3.12
CA SER A 352 -3.55 -5.74 -3.09
C SER A 352 -4.89 -5.06 -2.80
N LEU A 353 -4.79 -3.87 -2.23
CA LEU A 353 -5.94 -3.00 -1.93
C LEU A 353 -5.96 -1.74 -2.80
N MET A 354 -4.78 -1.26 -3.19
CA MET A 354 -4.60 -0.06 -4.00
C MET A 354 -3.56 -0.37 -5.07
N ASN A 355 -3.88 -0.10 -6.34
CA ASN A 355 -2.97 -0.25 -7.47
C ASN A 355 -2.53 1.14 -7.98
N TRP A 356 -1.79 1.19 -9.08
CA TRP A 356 -1.27 2.44 -9.65
C TRP A 356 -2.35 3.46 -10.02
N TYR A 357 -3.49 3.01 -10.54
CA TYR A 357 -4.55 3.90 -11.05
C TYR A 357 -5.95 3.57 -10.56
#